data_AF-A0A969AEX5-F1
#
_entry.id   AF-A0A969AEX5-F1
#
_cell.length_a   1.000
_cell.length_b   1.000
_cell.length_c   1.000
_cell.angle_alpha   90.00
_cell.angle_beta   90.00
_cell.angle_gamma   90.00
#
_symmetry.space_group_name_H-M   'P 1'
#
loop_
_entity.id
_entity.type
_entity.pdbx_description
1 polymer ?
#
loop_
_entity_poly.entity_id
_entity_poly.type
_entity_poly.pdbx_seq_one_letter_code
_entity_poly.pdbx_strand_id
1 'polypeptide(L)'
;MRLLASFPQLTSHDVENIVRQEIIENWESQDEPPHLKTIKDRILRSKHNTGALLGLYQKILQLGRIPAEDSPEQIELRLSGLVVEQSGIFKSL
;
A
#
# COMPACT_ATOMS: atom_id res chain seq x y z
N MET A 1 -24.96 0.67 41.29
CA MET A 1 -23.84 -0.18 40.83
C MET A 1 -23.84 -0.20 39.30
N ARG A 2 -22.93 0.53 38.65
CA ARG A 2 -22.65 0.44 37.20
C ARG A 2 -21.14 0.59 37.04
N LEU A 3 -20.48 -0.49 36.64
CA LEU A 3 -19.07 -0.47 36.24
C LEU A 3 -19.02 0.20 34.86
N LEU A 4 -18.60 1.47 34.84
CA LEU A 4 -18.12 2.09 33.62
C LEU A 4 -16.71 1.53 33.39
N ALA A 5 -16.60 0.45 32.61
CA ALA A 5 -15.32 0.10 32.03
C ALA A 5 -14.92 1.25 31.10
N SER A 6 -13.95 2.08 31.52
CA SER A 6 -13.35 3.07 30.65
C SER A 6 -12.55 2.31 29.58
N PHE A 7 -13.03 2.31 28.35
CA PHE A 7 -12.20 1.85 27.23
C PHE A 7 -10.98 2.76 27.17
N PRO A 8 -9.75 2.21 27.13
CA PRO A 8 -8.56 3.02 26.93
C PRO A 8 -8.71 3.75 25.59
N GLN A 9 -8.56 5.07 25.62
CA GLN A 9 -8.47 5.88 24.41
C GLN A 9 -7.17 5.49 23.70
N LEU A 10 -7.28 4.90 22.51
CA LEU A 10 -6.13 4.65 21.65
C LEU A 10 -5.49 5.99 21.29
N THR A 11 -4.21 6.15 21.60
CA THR A 11 -3.44 7.32 21.19
C THR A 11 -2.87 7.12 19.79
N SER A 12 -2.42 8.21 19.15
CA SER A 12 -1.70 8.11 17.88
C SER A 12 -0.43 7.27 18.00
N HIS A 13 0.22 7.25 19.17
CA HIS A 13 1.39 6.42 19.43
C HIS A 13 1.03 4.93 19.48
N ASP A 14 -0.11 4.58 20.08
CA ASP A 14 -0.57 3.18 20.11
C ASP A 14 -0.89 2.70 18.70
N VAL A 15 -1.52 3.55 17.87
CA VAL A 15 -1.77 3.23 16.46
C VAL A 15 -0.46 3.06 15.69
N GLU A 16 0.52 3.96 15.88
CA GLU A 16 1.83 3.83 15.24
C GLU A 16 2.51 2.51 15.63
N ASN A 17 2.49 2.15 16.91
CA ASN A 17 3.10 0.92 17.41
C ASN A 17 2.42 -0.32 16.80
N ILE A 18 1.09 -0.35 16.76
CA ILE A 18 0.34 -1.45 16.14
C ILE A 18 0.69 -1.56 14.65
N VAL A 19 0.68 -0.45 13.91
CA VAL A 19 1.04 -0.46 12.49
C VAL A 19 2.48 -0.94 12.29
N ARG A 20 3.40 -0.48 13.13
CA ARG A 20 4.80 -0.89 13.06
C ARG A 20 4.94 -2.40 13.30
N GLN A 21 4.33 -2.93 14.36
CA GLN A 21 4.50 -4.32 14.77
C GLN A 21 3.76 -5.33 13.89
N GLU A 22 2.58 -4.95 13.39
CA GLU A 22 1.65 -5.86 12.70
C GLU A 22 1.62 -5.69 11.17
N ILE A 23 2.17 -4.60 10.62
CA ILE A 23 2.13 -4.30 9.18
C ILE A 23 3.51 -4.05 8.59
N ILE A 24 4.46 -3.49 9.34
CA ILE A 24 5.78 -3.10 8.83
C ILE A 24 6.86 -4.12 9.22
N GLU A 25 7.01 -4.39 10.51
CA GLU A 25 8.02 -5.30 11.03
C GLU A 25 7.63 -6.74 10.75
N ASN A 26 8.54 -7.51 10.14
CA ASN A 26 8.30 -8.91 9.78
C ASN A 26 7.00 -9.14 8.96
N TRP A 27 6.56 -8.14 8.19
CA TRP A 27 5.30 -8.19 7.44
C TRP A 27 5.18 -9.46 6.59
N GLU A 28 6.28 -9.97 6.04
CA GLU A 28 6.28 -11.16 5.21
C GLU A 28 5.90 -12.43 5.99
N SER A 29 6.21 -12.55 7.29
CA SER A 29 5.74 -13.70 8.08
C SER A 29 4.30 -13.53 8.57
N GLN A 30 3.80 -12.29 8.66
CA GLN A 30 2.49 -11.95 9.23
C GLN A 30 1.37 -11.82 8.18
N ASP A 31 1.71 -11.70 6.89
CA ASP A 31 0.75 -11.54 5.78
C ASP A 31 -0.05 -12.83 5.52
N GLU A 32 -1.11 -13.03 6.33
CA GLU A 32 -2.09 -14.12 6.29
C GLU A 32 -3.53 -13.59 6.56
N PRO A 33 -4.48 -13.70 5.59
CA PRO A 33 -4.29 -14.27 4.26
C PRO A 33 -3.34 -13.40 3.40
N PRO A 34 -2.68 -13.98 2.37
CA PRO A 34 -1.68 -13.26 1.59
C PRO A 34 -2.26 -12.07 0.83
N HIS A 35 -1.70 -10.88 1.06
CA HIS A 35 -1.99 -9.66 0.32
C HIS A 35 -0.69 -8.97 -0.09
N LEU A 36 0.14 -8.60 0.87
CA LEU A 36 1.41 -7.89 0.62
C LEU A 36 2.40 -8.77 -0.15
N LYS A 37 2.41 -10.09 0.09
CA LYS A 37 3.22 -11.05 -0.68
C LYS A 37 2.80 -11.07 -2.13
N THR A 38 1.50 -11.06 -2.41
CA THR A 38 0.96 -11.05 -3.77
C THR A 38 1.37 -9.77 -4.51
N ILE A 39 1.32 -8.62 -3.82
CA ILE A 39 1.80 -7.35 -4.36
C ILE A 39 3.31 -7.43 -4.65
N LYS A 40 4.12 -7.82 -3.66
CA LYS A 40 5.58 -7.98 -3.80
C LYS A 40 5.92 -8.87 -4.99
N ASP A 41 5.33 -10.05 -5.07
CA ASP A 41 5.61 -11.03 -6.11
C ASP A 41 5.28 -10.50 -7.49
N ARG A 42 4.16 -9.79 -7.65
CA ARG A 42 3.83 -9.15 -8.94
C ARG A 42 4.86 -8.09 -9.33
N ILE A 43 5.28 -7.24 -8.39
CA ILE A 43 6.28 -6.19 -8.63
C ILE A 43 7.64 -6.79 -9.01
N LEU A 44 8.07 -7.84 -8.30
CA LEU A 44 9.36 -8.50 -8.53
C LEU A 44 9.36 -9.39 -9.78
N ARG A 45 8.22 -9.96 -10.17
CA ARG A 45 8.08 -10.81 -11.36
C ARG A 45 7.60 -10.05 -12.59
N SER A 46 7.38 -8.75 -12.48
CA SER A 46 7.01 -7.92 -13.62
C SER A 46 8.05 -8.06 -14.73
N LYS A 47 7.58 -8.20 -15.98
CA LYS A 47 8.47 -8.21 -17.15
C LYS A 47 9.08 -6.83 -17.43
N HIS A 48 8.57 -5.81 -16.75
CA HIS A 48 9.01 -4.43 -16.84
C HIS A 48 10.09 -4.13 -15.79
N ASN A 49 10.82 -3.04 -15.98
CA ASN A 49 11.89 -2.65 -15.06
C ASN A 49 11.30 -2.33 -13.68
N THR A 50 11.57 -3.18 -12.68
CA THR A 50 11.12 -3.00 -11.28
C THR A 50 11.51 -1.64 -10.71
N GLY A 51 12.70 -1.13 -11.03
CA GLY A 51 13.15 0.19 -10.60
C GLY A 51 12.30 1.33 -11.18
N ALA A 52 11.93 1.23 -12.46
CA ALA A 52 11.03 2.20 -13.10
C ALA A 52 9.63 2.16 -12.47
N LEU A 53 9.12 0.96 -12.19
CA LEU A 53 7.82 0.75 -11.55
C LEU A 53 7.76 1.37 -10.15
N LEU A 54 8.79 1.11 -9.34
CA LEU A 54 8.91 1.69 -8.00
C LEU A 54 9.12 3.22 -8.04
N GLY A 55 9.90 3.72 -9.00
CA GLY A 55 10.07 5.17 -9.20
C GLY A 55 8.76 5.86 -9.59
N LEU A 56 7.95 5.23 -10.44
CA LEU A 56 6.62 5.74 -10.78
C LEU A 56 5.69 5.75 -9.57
N TYR A 57 5.69 4.68 -8.78
CA TYR A 57 4.87 4.63 -7.56
C TYR A 57 5.27 5.70 -6.55
N GLN A 58 6.57 5.93 -6.34
CA GLN A 58 7.07 7.01 -5.51
C GLN A 58 6.60 8.39 -6.00
N LYS A 59 6.60 8.63 -7.31
CA LYS A 59 6.08 9.87 -7.90
C LYS A 59 4.59 10.06 -7.58
N ILE A 60 3.79 8.99 -7.63
CA ILE A 60 2.36 9.05 -7.28
C ILE A 60 2.17 9.38 -5.80
N LEU A 61 2.94 8.76 -4.90
CA LEU A 61 2.88 9.07 -3.46
C LEU A 61 3.24 10.53 -3.16
N GLN A 62 4.23 11.09 -3.87
CA GLN A 62 4.67 12.48 -3.67
C GLN A 62 3.68 13.51 -4.25
N LEU A 63 3.17 13.27 -5.46
CA LEU A 63 2.27 14.20 -6.14
C LEU A 63 0.80 14.01 -5.75
N GLY A 64 0.49 12.90 -5.07
CA GLY A 64 -0.87 12.43 -4.77
C GLY A 64 -1.62 11.89 -5.98
N ARG A 65 -1.26 12.31 -7.21
CA ARG A 65 -1.87 11.86 -8.45
C ARG A 65 -1.01 12.10 -9.69
N ILE A 66 -1.25 11.32 -10.74
CA ILE A 66 -0.68 11.52 -12.09
C ILE A 66 -1.74 11.22 -13.17
N PRO A 67 -1.56 11.69 -14.42
CA PRO A 67 -2.41 11.29 -15.54
C PRO A 67 -2.32 9.78 -15.85
N ALA A 68 -3.46 9.19 -16.23
CA ALA A 68 -3.52 7.86 -16.82
C ALA A 68 -3.13 7.95 -18.31
N GLU A 69 -1.99 7.39 -18.67
CA GLU A 69 -1.43 7.36 -20.02
C GLU A 69 -1.26 5.93 -20.55
N ASP A 70 -1.75 4.93 -19.79
CA ASP A 70 -1.67 3.49 -20.09
C ASP A 70 -0.25 3.01 -20.42
N SER A 71 0.76 3.60 -19.78
CA SER A 71 2.13 3.07 -19.86
C SER A 71 2.18 1.66 -19.27
N PRO A 72 3.11 0.79 -19.72
CA PRO A 72 3.21 -0.56 -19.17
C PRO A 72 3.41 -0.57 -17.64
N GLU A 73 4.20 0.38 -17.11
CA GLU A 73 4.39 0.54 -15.67
C GLU A 73 3.11 0.98 -14.95
N GLN A 74 2.32 1.88 -15.55
CA GLN A 74 1.01 2.27 -15.00
C GLN A 74 0.07 1.07 -14.96
N ILE A 75 -0.01 0.29 -16.04
CA ILE A 75 -0.82 -0.92 -16.09
C ILE A 75 -0.38 -1.90 -14.99
N GLU A 76 0.91 -2.13 -14.81
CA GLU A 76 1.42 -3.02 -13.76
C GLU A 76 1.13 -2.53 -12.34
N LEU A 77 1.24 -1.21 -12.07
CA LEU A 77 0.85 -0.65 -10.77
C LEU A 77 -0.66 -0.81 -10.52
N ARG A 78 -1.50 -0.66 -11.54
CA ARG A 78 -2.95 -0.87 -11.43
C ARG A 78 -3.26 -2.33 -11.16
N LEU A 79 -2.58 -3.25 -11.85
CA LEU A 79 -2.75 -4.69 -11.66
C LEU A 79 -2.20 -5.21 -10.32
N SER A 80 -1.24 -4.51 -9.72
CA SER A 80 -0.78 -4.80 -8.36
C SER A 80 -1.72 -4.30 -7.28
N GLY A 81 -2.70 -3.47 -7.63
CA GLY A 81 -3.60 -2.87 -6.66
C GLY A 81 -2.92 -1.80 -5.81
N LEU A 82 -1.72 -1.32 -6.15
CA LEU A 82 -1.08 -0.21 -5.44
C LEU A 82 -1.70 1.15 -5.78
N VAL A 83 -2.36 1.25 -6.93
CA VAL A 83 -2.97 2.48 -7.42
C VAL A 83 -4.35 2.19 -8.02
N VAL A 84 -5.22 3.19 -7.98
CA VAL A 84 -6.50 3.18 -8.68
C VAL A 84 -6.52 4.25 -9.74
N GLU A 85 -7.10 3.91 -10.87
CA GLU A 85 -7.46 4.88 -11.89
C GLU A 85 -8.90 5.35 -11.65
N GLN A 86 -9.09 6.67 -11.59
CA GLN A 86 -10.40 7.30 -11.51
C GLN A 86 -10.43 8.46 -12.51
N SER A 87 -11.30 8.36 -13.52
CA SER A 87 -11.51 9.40 -14.53
C SER A 87 -10.21 9.87 -15.22
N GLY A 88 -9.36 8.92 -15.63
CA GLY A 88 -8.09 9.22 -16.29
C GLY A 88 -6.99 9.74 -15.36
N ILE A 89 -7.14 9.57 -14.05
CA ILE A 89 -6.16 9.96 -13.03
C ILE A 89 -5.79 8.76 -12.17
N PHE A 90 -4.49 8.53 -11.99
CA PHE A 90 -3.94 7.55 -11.07
C PHE A 90 -3.65 8.20 -9.72
N LYS A 91 -4.02 7.52 -8.64
CA LYS A 91 -3.66 7.86 -7.25
C LYS A 91 -3.36 6.61 -6.46
N SER A 92 -2.58 6.72 -5.39
CA SER A 92 -2.43 5.60 -4.45
C SER A 92 -3.79 5.28 -3.82
N LEU A 93 -4.01 4.01 -3.49
CA LEU A 93 -5.10 3.62 -2.62
C LEU A 93 -5.01 4.31 -1.25
#